data_AF-A0A851GJQ5-F1
#
_entry.id   AF-A0A851GJQ5-F1
#
_cell.length_a   1.000
_cell.length_b   1.000
_cell.length_c   1.000
_cell.angle_alpha   90.00
_cell.angle_beta   90.00
_cell.angle_gamma   90.00
#
_symmetry.space_group_name_H-M   'P 1'
#
loop_
_entity.id
_entity.type
_entity.pdbx_description
1 polymer ?
#
loop_
_entity_poly.entity_id
_entity_poly.type
_entity_poly.pdbx_seq_one_letter_code
_entity_poly.pdbx_strand_id
1 'polypeptide(L)'
;MLKQIMMTGLVPAVFSIGAQAATFAPPVLLEAGGKPVMTESPGYASPTWADLDGDGVQDLLVGQFRHGKIRVYQGLAGGKLAPGKWLDTREGLAKVPGVW
;
A
#
# COMPACT_ATOMS: atom_id res chain seq x y z
N MET A 1 -7.97 52.17 -36.46
CA MET A 1 -8.90 51.06 -36.14
C MET A 1 -9.03 50.20 -37.37
N LEU A 2 -8.45 48.99 -37.36
CA LEU A 2 -8.62 48.02 -38.43
C LEU A 2 -8.94 46.68 -37.76
N LYS A 3 -10.19 46.24 -37.88
CA LYS A 3 -10.66 44.92 -37.47
C LYS A 3 -10.19 43.93 -38.54
N GLN A 4 -9.42 42.92 -38.15
CA GLN A 4 -9.12 41.79 -39.01
C GLN A 4 -9.81 40.53 -38.47
N ILE A 5 -10.39 39.84 -39.42
CA ILE A 5 -11.42 38.80 -39.33
C ILE A 5 -10.78 37.44 -39.01
N MET A 6 -11.57 36.57 -38.38
CA MET A 6 -11.25 35.23 -37.87
C MET A 6 -10.40 34.35 -38.79
N MET A 7 -9.49 33.57 -38.17
CA MET A 7 -9.02 32.31 -38.74
C MET A 7 -9.24 31.19 -37.72
N THR A 8 -10.21 30.34 -38.04
CA THR A 8 -10.49 29.07 -37.39
C THR A 8 -9.27 28.16 -37.55
N GLY A 9 -8.66 27.76 -36.45
CA GLY A 9 -7.64 26.72 -36.41
C GLY A 9 -7.88 25.85 -35.20
N LEU A 10 -8.83 24.91 -35.30
CA LEU A 10 -8.95 23.83 -34.31
C LEU A 10 -7.76 22.90 -34.54
N VAL A 11 -6.69 23.09 -33.78
CA VAL A 11 -5.64 22.07 -33.67
C VAL A 11 -6.23 20.95 -32.82
N PRO A 12 -6.40 19.71 -33.31
CA PRO A 12 -6.61 18.60 -32.40
C PRO A 12 -5.30 18.43 -31.65
N ALA A 13 -5.21 19.00 -30.45
CA ALA A 13 -4.21 18.60 -29.49
C ALA A 13 -4.55 17.17 -29.10
N VAL A 14 -4.01 16.21 -29.85
CA VAL A 14 -3.96 14.82 -29.43
C VAL A 14 -3.02 14.81 -28.23
N PHE A 15 -3.58 14.95 -27.03
CA PHE A 15 -2.90 14.57 -25.80
C PHE A 15 -2.76 13.05 -25.87
N SER A 16 -1.66 12.59 -26.47
CA SER A 16 -1.16 11.25 -26.18
C SER A 16 -0.78 11.29 -24.71
N ILE A 17 -1.69 10.83 -23.86
CA ILE A 17 -1.37 10.41 -22.50
C ILE A 17 -0.53 9.15 -22.68
N GLY A 18 0.73 9.33 -23.05
CA GLY A 18 1.68 8.23 -23.06
C GLY A 18 1.77 7.75 -21.62
N ALA A 19 1.38 6.50 -21.38
CA ALA A 19 1.65 5.86 -20.10
C ALA A 19 3.17 5.84 -19.94
N GLN A 20 3.71 6.82 -19.21
CA GLN A 20 5.10 6.80 -18.82
C GLN A 20 5.26 5.55 -17.96
N ALA A 21 6.05 4.58 -18.42
CA ALA A 21 6.32 3.38 -17.65
C ALA A 21 6.83 3.81 -16.27
N ALA A 22 6.12 3.43 -15.20
CA ALA A 22 6.55 3.73 -13.85
C ALA A 22 7.92 3.10 -13.64
N THR A 23 8.93 3.94 -13.40
CA THR A 23 10.26 3.46 -13.04
C THR A 23 10.28 3.29 -11.53
N PHE A 24 10.42 2.06 -11.07
CA PHE A 24 10.54 1.79 -9.65
C PHE A 24 11.93 2.17 -9.15
N ALA A 25 12.00 2.66 -7.90
CA ALA A 25 13.25 2.76 -7.18
C ALA A 25 13.84 1.35 -6.94
N PRO A 26 15.15 1.24 -6.60
CA PRO A 26 15.72 -0.01 -6.14
C PRO A 26 14.90 -0.64 -5.00
N PRO A 27 14.79 -1.98 -4.93
CA PRO A 27 14.03 -2.63 -3.89
C PRO A 27 14.64 -2.34 -2.52
N VAL A 28 13.78 -2.14 -1.53
CA VAL A 28 14.17 -1.93 -0.13
C VAL A 28 13.61 -3.05 0.73
N LEU A 29 14.33 -3.41 1.79
CA LEU A 29 13.81 -4.30 2.82
C LEU A 29 12.75 -3.54 3.62
N LEU A 30 11.55 -4.09 3.72
CA LEU A 30 10.49 -3.47 4.49
C LEU A 30 10.78 -3.62 5.99
N GLU A 31 10.82 -2.50 6.69
CA GLU A 31 11.10 -2.44 8.12
C GLU A 31 9.94 -1.90 8.92
N ALA A 32 9.79 -2.41 10.13
CA ALA A 32 8.83 -1.94 11.12
C ALA A 32 9.50 -1.89 12.50
N GLY A 33 9.49 -0.71 13.12
CA GLY A 33 10.19 -0.49 14.38
C GLY A 33 11.70 -0.79 14.33
N GLY A 34 12.34 -0.53 13.18
CA GLY A 34 13.77 -0.77 12.95
C GLY A 34 14.15 -2.25 12.81
N LYS A 35 13.19 -3.13 12.52
CA LYS A 35 13.42 -4.55 12.25
C LYS A 35 12.75 -4.95 10.94
N PRO A 36 13.30 -5.94 10.21
CA PRO A 36 12.63 -6.46 9.03
C PRO A 36 11.21 -6.95 9.35
N VAL A 37 10.28 -6.73 8.44
CA VAL A 37 8.97 -7.37 8.45
C VAL A 37 9.17 -8.85 8.14
N MET A 38 8.86 -9.72 9.11
CA MET A 38 9.08 -11.16 9.02
C MET A 38 7.76 -11.92 9.09
N THR A 39 7.65 -12.99 8.32
CA THR A 39 6.60 -14.00 8.47
C THR A 39 7.08 -15.16 9.32
N GLU A 40 6.14 -15.85 9.96
CA GLU A 40 6.44 -17.10 10.64
C GLU A 40 6.70 -18.21 9.62
N SER A 41 7.68 -19.08 9.89
CA SER A 41 7.93 -20.30 9.09
C SER A 41 6.61 -21.07 8.89
N PRO A 42 6.29 -21.62 7.72
CA PRO A 42 7.14 -21.79 6.53
C PRO A 42 7.33 -20.54 5.67
N GLY A 43 6.68 -19.40 5.99
CA GLY A 43 7.00 -18.12 5.39
C GLY A 43 6.24 -17.75 4.12
N TYR A 44 4.94 -18.03 4.02
CA TYR A 44 4.10 -17.47 2.96
C TYR A 44 3.43 -16.18 3.45
N ALA A 45 3.86 -15.05 2.88
CA ALA A 45 3.31 -13.74 3.17
C ALA A 45 2.10 -13.43 2.28
N SER A 46 1.05 -12.86 2.88
CA SER A 46 -0.07 -12.25 2.14
C SER A 46 -0.26 -10.80 2.62
N PRO A 47 0.47 -9.83 2.05
CA PRO A 47 0.43 -8.44 2.48
C PRO A 47 -0.73 -7.67 1.85
N THR A 48 -1.31 -6.72 2.60
CA THR A 48 -2.25 -5.72 2.08
C THR A 48 -2.06 -4.39 2.82
N TRP A 49 -2.34 -3.29 2.12
CA TRP A 49 -2.33 -1.94 2.68
C TRP A 49 -3.76 -1.47 2.91
N ALA A 50 -4.08 -1.03 4.13
CA ALA A 50 -5.38 -0.48 4.48
C ALA A 50 -5.24 0.52 5.64
N ASP A 51 -5.98 1.61 5.60
CA ASP A 51 -6.17 2.49 6.77
C ASP A 51 -7.17 1.82 7.73
N LEU A 52 -6.68 1.28 8.86
CA LEU A 52 -7.51 0.52 9.81
C LEU A 52 -8.13 1.38 10.90
N ASP A 53 -7.48 2.48 11.29
CA ASP A 53 -7.92 3.34 12.39
C ASP A 53 -8.58 4.66 11.94
N GLY A 54 -8.58 4.92 10.63
CA GLY A 54 -9.27 6.05 10.00
C GLY A 54 -8.48 7.36 10.10
N ASP A 55 -7.17 7.29 10.35
CA ASP A 55 -6.31 8.48 10.46
C ASP A 55 -5.79 9.00 9.11
N GLY A 56 -6.11 8.30 8.01
CA GLY A 56 -5.68 8.62 6.66
C GLY A 56 -4.27 8.14 6.32
N VAL A 57 -3.61 7.40 7.22
CA VAL A 57 -2.32 6.75 7.02
C VAL A 57 -2.56 5.26 6.80
N GLN A 58 -1.95 4.72 5.74
CA GLN A 58 -2.11 3.29 5.43
C GLN A 58 -1.30 2.43 6.38
N ASP A 59 -1.93 1.42 6.96
CA ASP A 59 -1.30 0.35 7.72
C ASP A 59 -0.93 -0.83 6.82
N LEU A 60 0.09 -1.59 7.23
CA LEU A 60 0.43 -2.86 6.60
C LEU A 60 -0.14 -4.02 7.40
N LEU A 61 -0.99 -4.81 6.76
CA LEU A 61 -1.43 -6.10 7.27
C LEU A 61 -0.67 -7.20 6.54
N VAL A 62 -0.16 -8.18 7.28
CA VAL A 62 0.54 -9.35 6.72
C VAL A 62 -0.13 -10.61 7.25
N GLY A 63 -0.91 -11.26 6.39
CA GLY A 63 -1.42 -12.60 6.61
C GLY A 63 -0.26 -13.60 6.75
N GLN A 64 -0.34 -14.42 7.79
CA GLN A 64 0.60 -15.48 8.08
C GLN A 64 0.03 -16.82 7.65
N PHE A 65 0.83 -17.63 6.96
CA PHE A 65 0.48 -19.02 6.71
C PHE A 65 0.32 -19.81 8.01
N ARG A 66 1.23 -19.64 8.97
CA ARG A 66 1.17 -20.37 10.23
C ARG A 66 -0.08 -19.95 11.02
N HIS A 67 -0.99 -20.91 11.21
CA HIS A 67 -2.22 -20.75 12.00
C HIS A 67 -3.18 -19.66 11.52
N GLY A 68 -3.07 -19.22 10.26
CA GLY A 68 -3.97 -18.26 9.64
C GLY A 68 -4.04 -16.89 10.31
N LYS A 69 -3.01 -16.50 11.08
CA LYS A 69 -2.99 -15.25 11.85
C LYS A 69 -2.73 -14.05 10.95
N ILE A 70 -3.07 -12.86 11.43
CA ILE A 70 -2.76 -11.59 10.73
C ILE A 70 -1.91 -10.71 11.65
N ARG A 71 -0.77 -10.26 11.14
CA ARG A 71 0.09 -9.27 11.81
C ARG A 71 -0.20 -7.88 11.23
N VAL A 72 -0.38 -6.89 12.09
CA VAL A 72 -0.64 -5.49 11.74
C VAL A 72 0.56 -4.65 12.12
N TYR A 73 1.01 -3.81 11.19
CA TYR A 73 2.04 -2.81 11.40
C TYR A 73 1.41 -1.45 11.13
N GLN A 74 1.24 -0.65 12.19
CA GLN A 74 0.58 0.65 12.07
C GLN A 74 1.44 1.60 11.23
N GLY A 75 0.82 2.29 10.29
CA GLY A 75 1.40 3.37 9.51
C GLY A 75 1.71 4.56 10.39
N LEU A 76 2.85 5.20 10.14
CA LEU A 76 3.28 6.41 10.84
C LEU A 76 3.68 7.47 9.82
N ALA A 77 3.73 8.72 10.29
CA ALA A 77 4.18 9.85 9.47
C ALA A 77 5.55 9.56 8.80
N GLY A 78 5.69 9.98 7.54
CA GLY A 78 6.90 9.76 6.75
C GLY A 78 7.06 8.33 6.25
N GLY A 79 5.97 7.54 6.16
CA GLY A 79 5.98 6.20 5.56
C GLY A 79 6.66 5.13 6.43
N LYS A 80 6.76 5.38 7.74
CA LYS A 80 7.34 4.43 8.69
C LYS A 80 6.26 3.47 9.19
N LEU A 81 6.69 2.30 9.66
CA LEU A 81 5.82 1.32 10.29
C LEU A 81 6.19 1.13 11.77
N ALA A 82 5.18 1.10 12.64
CA ALA A 82 5.33 0.74 14.04
C ALA A 82 5.62 -0.78 14.19
N PRO A 83 6.21 -1.23 15.33
CA PRO A 83 6.38 -2.66 15.60
C PRO A 83 5.08 -3.46 15.44
N GLY A 84 5.18 -4.61 14.77
CA GLY A 84 4.02 -5.41 14.41
C GLY A 84 3.32 -6.05 15.59
N LYS A 85 2.00 -5.87 15.66
CA LYS A 85 1.10 -6.52 16.63
C LYS A 85 0.26 -7.57 15.93
N TRP A 86 -0.27 -8.52 16.69
CA TRP A 86 -1.29 -9.40 16.15
C TRP A 86 -2.62 -8.65 16.02
N LEU A 87 -3.40 -8.97 14.98
CA LEU A 87 -4.76 -8.46 14.85
C LEU A 87 -5.65 -9.10 15.92
N ASP A 88 -5.70 -8.48 17.08
CA ASP A 88 -6.53 -8.89 18.21
C ASP A 88 -7.89 -8.20 18.13
N THR A 89 -8.94 -8.98 18.24
CA THR A 89 -10.32 -8.50 18.28
C THR A 89 -10.83 -8.58 19.71
N ARG A 90 -11.99 -7.98 20.00
CA ARG A 90 -12.62 -8.14 21.33
C ARG A 90 -12.94 -9.59 21.67
N GLU A 91 -13.03 -10.45 20.66
CA GLU A 91 -13.34 -11.88 20.77
C GLU A 91 -12.08 -12.76 20.71
N GLY A 92 -10.90 -12.13 20.61
CA GLY A 92 -9.59 -12.78 20.52
C GLY A 92 -8.92 -12.62 19.16
N LEU A 93 -7.85 -13.38 18.97
CA LEU A 93 -6.98 -13.28 17.80
C LEU A 93 -7.72 -13.61 16.49
N ALA A 94 -7.71 -12.68 15.53
CA ALA A 94 -8.25 -12.92 14.20
C ALA A 94 -7.48 -14.05 13.49
N LYS A 95 -8.23 -14.99 12.91
CA LYS A 95 -7.70 -16.14 12.16
C LYS A 95 -8.52 -16.38 10.90
N VAL A 96 -7.83 -16.68 9.80
CA VAL A 96 -8.44 -17.17 8.56
C VAL A 96 -8.65 -18.69 8.69
N PRO A 97 -9.90 -19.19 8.62
CA PRO A 97 -10.17 -20.63 8.67
C PRO A 97 -9.54 -21.37 7.48
N GLY A 98 -9.13 -22.61 7.70
CA GLY A 98 -8.54 -23.47 6.64
C GLY A 98 -7.10 -23.14 6.26
N VAL A 99 -6.43 -22.28 7.03
CA VAL A 99 -5.00 -21.96 6.91
C VAL A 99 -4.25 -22.60 8.08
N TRP A 100 -3.29 -23.47 7.79
CA TRP A 100 -2.69 -24.43 8.75
C TRP A 100 -1.36 -23.94 9.34
#